data_AF-A0A098S9M4-F1
#
_entry.id   AF-A0A098S9M4-F1
#
_cell.length_a   1.000
_cell.length_b   1.000
_cell.length_c   1.000
_cell.angle_alpha   90.00
_cell.angle_beta   90.00
_cell.angle_gamma   90.00
#
_symmetry.space_group_name_H-M   'P 1'
#
loop_
_entity.id
_entity.type
_entity.pdbx_description
1 polymer ?
#
loop_
_entity_poly.entity_id
_entity_poly.type
_entity_poly.pdbx_seq_one_letter_code
_entity_poly.pdbx_strand_id
1 'polypeptide(L)'
;MPKKNAIPAEVQAQAEQAVLAFDRAHKMLHKLEFKRGCAYLSRIEKDGELTKIGRLSYLPQTDDWDFTVYKYSSGSYDPQEWGYPGREFLDGTVAGVLQAGLQIYPPTQISKGIVWQGCLMLVLVAPFLLLIRLLRAIVDGIFRLFRWVFPDKP
;
A
#
# COMPACT_ATOMS: atom_id res chain seq x y z
N MET A 1 -26.45 -20.03 -25.14
CA MET A 1 -26.74 -20.47 -23.76
C MET A 1 -25.62 -19.97 -22.85
N PRO A 2 -25.90 -19.20 -21.80
CA PRO A 2 -24.85 -18.77 -20.86
C PRO A 2 -24.20 -20.00 -20.20
N LYS A 3 -22.86 -20.03 -20.17
CA LYS A 3 -22.09 -21.12 -19.55
C LYS A 3 -22.45 -21.20 -18.06
N LYS A 4 -22.70 -22.40 -17.54
CA LYS A 4 -23.26 -22.70 -16.21
C LYS A 4 -22.58 -22.03 -14.99
N ASN A 5 -21.40 -21.42 -15.15
CA ASN A 5 -20.64 -20.75 -14.08
C ASN A 5 -20.08 -19.38 -14.52
N ALA A 6 -20.67 -18.72 -15.53
CA ALA A 6 -20.25 -17.40 -15.96
C ALA A 6 -20.93 -16.31 -15.11
N ILE A 7 -20.20 -15.25 -14.78
CA ILE A 7 -20.78 -14.07 -14.12
C ILE A 7 -21.82 -13.46 -15.07
N PRO A 8 -23.04 -13.14 -14.61
CA PRO A 8 -24.05 -12.48 -15.44
C PRO A 8 -23.51 -11.20 -16.08
N ALA A 9 -23.94 -10.89 -17.30
CA ALA A 9 -23.45 -9.72 -18.05
C ALA A 9 -23.73 -8.40 -17.31
N GLU A 10 -24.86 -8.31 -16.61
CA GLU A 10 -25.24 -7.16 -15.79
C GLU A 10 -24.25 -6.92 -14.65
N VAL A 11 -23.87 -7.99 -13.95
CA VAL A 11 -22.88 -7.95 -12.85
C VAL A 11 -21.48 -7.61 -13.37
N GLN A 12 -21.10 -8.10 -14.55
CA GLN A 12 -19.84 -7.70 -15.21
C GLN A 12 -19.84 -6.20 -15.50
N ALA A 13 -20.91 -5.67 -16.10
CA ALA A 13 -21.04 -4.26 -16.41
C ALA A 13 -21.02 -3.38 -15.15
N GLN A 14 -21.66 -3.82 -14.06
CA GLN A 14 -21.61 -3.13 -12.76
C GLN A 14 -20.18 -3.07 -12.20
N ALA A 15 -19.45 -4.18 -12.24
CA ALA A 15 -18.06 -4.22 -11.77
C ALA A 15 -17.15 -3.31 -12.62
N GLU A 16 -17.31 -3.33 -13.94
CA GLU A 16 -16.58 -2.44 -14.86
C GLU A 16 -16.87 -0.97 -14.58
N GLN A 17 -18.14 -0.61 -14.33
CA GLN A 17 -18.52 0.76 -13.97
C GLN A 17 -17.89 1.20 -12.64
N ALA A 18 -17.87 0.32 -11.63
CA ALA A 18 -17.24 0.61 -10.35
C ALA A 18 -15.73 0.85 -10.50
N VAL A 19 -15.05 0.00 -11.30
CA VAL A 19 -13.63 0.19 -11.62
C VAL A 19 -13.40 1.50 -12.37
N LEU A 20 -14.19 1.81 -13.39
CA LEU A 20 -14.04 3.03 -14.17
C LEU A 20 -14.28 4.29 -13.33
N ALA A 21 -15.24 4.26 -12.41
CA ALA A 21 -15.48 5.35 -11.47
C ALA A 21 -14.28 5.56 -10.53
N PHE A 22 -13.74 4.47 -9.99
CA PHE A 22 -12.57 4.50 -9.11
C PHE A 22 -11.31 5.00 -9.83
N ASP A 23 -11.08 4.51 -11.05
CA ASP A 23 -9.97 4.91 -11.93
C ASP A 23 -9.98 6.41 -12.21
N ARG A 24 -11.16 6.95 -12.50
CA ARG A 24 -11.35 8.39 -12.72
C ARG A 24 -11.02 9.19 -11.46
N ALA A 25 -11.48 8.74 -10.30
CA ALA A 25 -11.26 9.43 -9.03
C ALA A 25 -9.77 9.45 -8.63
N HIS A 26 -9.05 8.36 -8.88
CA HIS A 26 -7.67 8.20 -8.43
C HIS A 26 -6.62 8.37 -9.54
N LYS A 27 -7.04 8.69 -10.77
CA LYS A 27 -6.18 8.83 -11.96
C LYS A 27 -5.35 7.57 -12.23
N MET A 28 -6.00 6.41 -12.16
CA MET A 28 -5.40 5.10 -12.41
C MET A 28 -6.08 4.38 -13.56
N LEU A 29 -5.49 3.27 -13.98
CA LEU A 29 -6.04 2.39 -15.00
C LEU A 29 -6.00 0.96 -14.48
N HIS A 30 -7.16 0.40 -14.23
CA HIS A 30 -7.32 -1.00 -13.88
C HIS A 30 -7.95 -1.77 -15.05
N LYS A 31 -7.61 -3.04 -15.13
CA LYS A 31 -8.15 -4.00 -16.08
C LYS A 31 -8.84 -5.13 -15.33
N LEU A 32 -10.08 -5.39 -15.69
CA LEU A 32 -10.81 -6.59 -15.29
C LEU A 32 -10.79 -7.61 -16.42
N GLU A 33 -10.51 -8.86 -16.09
CA GLU A 33 -10.69 -9.99 -17.00
C GLU A 33 -11.65 -11.01 -16.39
N PHE A 34 -12.76 -11.28 -17.06
CA PHE A 34 -13.75 -12.24 -16.57
C PHE A 34 -13.48 -13.64 -17.10
N LYS A 35 -13.30 -14.61 -16.19
CA LYS A 35 -13.04 -16.01 -16.56
C LYS A 35 -13.59 -16.97 -15.51
N ARG A 36 -14.37 -17.96 -15.95
CA ARG A 36 -14.89 -19.08 -15.13
C ARG A 36 -15.56 -18.65 -13.82
N GLY A 37 -16.33 -17.56 -13.84
CA GLY A 37 -17.06 -17.08 -12.65
C GLY A 37 -16.25 -16.16 -11.74
N CYS A 38 -15.05 -15.78 -12.16
CA CYS A 38 -14.20 -14.84 -11.44
C CYS A 38 -13.86 -13.63 -12.31
N ALA A 39 -13.59 -12.49 -11.69
CA ALA A 39 -13.00 -11.31 -12.30
C ALA A 39 -11.57 -11.15 -11.78
N TYR A 40 -10.60 -11.11 -12.68
CA TYR A 40 -9.19 -10.92 -12.34
C TYR A 40 -8.85 -9.43 -12.46
N LEU A 41 -8.37 -8.86 -11.37
CA LEU A 41 -8.05 -7.43 -11.28
C LEU A 41 -6.54 -7.23 -11.40
N SER A 42 -6.16 -6.41 -12.38
CA SER A 42 -4.78 -5.95 -12.56
C SER A 42 -4.76 -4.43 -12.72
N ARG A 43 -3.69 -3.78 -12.26
CA ARG A 43 -3.41 -2.37 -12.56
C ARG A 43 -2.43 -2.27 -13.70
N ILE A 44 -2.69 -1.35 -14.63
CA ILE A 44 -1.79 -0.97 -15.70
C ILE A 44 -0.87 0.12 -15.15
N GLU A 45 0.42 -0.18 -15.08
CA GLU A 45 1.47 0.77 -14.70
C GLU A 45 1.84 1.69 -15.87
N LYS A 46 2.61 2.75 -15.60
CA LYS A 46 2.97 3.77 -16.61
C LYS A 46 3.79 3.23 -17.79
N ASP A 47 4.58 2.20 -17.55
CA ASP A 47 5.38 1.48 -18.55
C ASP A 47 4.57 0.43 -19.32
N GLY A 48 3.28 0.29 -19.01
CA GLY A 48 2.39 -0.71 -19.62
C GLY A 48 2.48 -2.07 -18.94
N GLU A 49 3.27 -2.24 -17.88
CA GLU A 49 3.29 -3.47 -17.11
C GLU A 49 1.98 -3.68 -16.34
N LEU A 50 1.60 -4.95 -16.18
CA LEU A 50 0.41 -5.35 -15.43
C LEU A 50 0.79 -5.83 -14.04
N THR A 51 0.43 -5.05 -13.03
CA THR A 51 0.49 -5.48 -11.63
C THR A 51 -0.78 -6.24 -11.28
N LYS A 52 -0.65 -7.55 -11.04
CA LYS A 52 -1.78 -8.38 -10.57
C LYS A 52 -2.09 -8.02 -9.12
N ILE A 53 -3.32 -7.62 -8.85
CA ILE A 53 -3.76 -7.21 -7.51
C ILE A 53 -4.47 -8.37 -6.81
N GLY A 54 -5.46 -8.94 -7.48
CA GLY A 54 -6.30 -9.96 -6.87
C GLY A 54 -7.35 -10.51 -7.82
N ARG A 55 -8.12 -11.47 -7.31
CA ARG A 55 -9.23 -12.10 -8.00
C ARG A 55 -10.48 -11.91 -7.17
N LEU A 56 -11.54 -11.47 -7.83
CA LEU A 56 -12.89 -11.36 -7.32
C LEU A 56 -13.67 -12.60 -7.75
N SER A 57 -14.29 -13.30 -6.81
CA SER A 57 -15.16 -14.45 -7.05
C SER A 57 -16.59 -14.03 -6.76
N TYR A 58 -17.44 -14.03 -7.79
CA TYR A 58 -18.85 -13.66 -7.62
C TYR A 58 -19.62 -14.80 -6.96
N LEU A 59 -20.35 -14.50 -5.89
CA LEU A 59 -21.17 -15.41 -5.11
C LEU A 59 -22.65 -15.22 -5.48
N PRO A 60 -23.23 -16.03 -6.39
CA PRO A 60 -24.57 -15.77 -6.92
C PRO A 60 -25.69 -15.97 -5.89
N GLN A 61 -25.39 -16.67 -4.79
CA GLN A 61 -26.35 -16.96 -3.72
C GLN A 61 -26.60 -15.76 -2.84
N THR A 62 -25.60 -14.89 -2.70
CA THR A 62 -25.62 -13.69 -1.83
C THR A 62 -25.56 -12.40 -2.63
N ASP A 63 -25.37 -12.46 -3.96
CA ASP A 63 -25.13 -11.31 -4.84
C ASP A 63 -23.94 -10.46 -4.35
N ASP A 64 -22.86 -11.15 -3.97
CA ASP A 64 -21.70 -10.54 -3.30
C ASP A 64 -20.37 -10.98 -3.96
N TRP A 65 -19.28 -10.31 -3.60
CA TRP A 65 -17.94 -10.60 -4.10
C TRP A 65 -17.01 -11.09 -3.00
N ASP A 66 -16.44 -12.28 -3.20
CA ASP A 66 -15.31 -12.77 -2.41
C ASP A 66 -13.98 -12.36 -3.04
N PHE A 67 -12.98 -12.06 -2.22
CA PHE A 67 -11.70 -11.51 -2.69
C PHE A 67 -10.51 -12.38 -2.31
N THR A 68 -9.65 -12.61 -3.29
CA THR A 68 -8.37 -13.30 -3.13
C THR A 68 -7.22 -12.41 -3.57
N VAL A 69 -6.28 -12.15 -2.68
CA VAL A 69 -5.06 -11.39 -2.99
C VAL A 69 -4.13 -12.22 -3.89
N TYR A 70 -3.48 -11.55 -4.85
CA TYR A 70 -2.39 -12.16 -5.60
C TYR A 70 -1.13 -12.19 -4.74
N LYS A 71 -0.50 -13.35 -4.54
CA LYS A 71 0.74 -13.46 -3.76
C LYS A 71 1.94 -13.45 -4.70
N TYR A 72 2.68 -12.34 -4.69
CA TYR A 72 3.82 -12.16 -5.60
C TYR A 72 4.89 -13.25 -5.44
N SER A 73 5.20 -13.68 -4.20
CA SER A 73 6.27 -14.65 -3.91
C SER A 73 6.02 -16.04 -4.51
N SER A 74 4.76 -16.45 -4.64
CA SER A 74 4.38 -17.73 -5.25
C SER A 74 3.87 -17.58 -6.68
N GLY A 75 3.68 -16.34 -7.16
CA GLY A 75 3.07 -16.06 -8.45
C GLY A 75 1.61 -16.54 -8.57
N SER A 76 0.92 -16.74 -7.45
CA SER A 76 -0.41 -17.38 -7.39
C SER A 76 -1.37 -16.61 -6.49
N TYR A 77 -2.68 -16.83 -6.66
CA TYR A 77 -3.71 -16.26 -5.79
C TYR A 77 -3.90 -17.15 -4.56
N ASP A 78 -3.92 -16.57 -3.35
CA ASP A 78 -4.05 -17.32 -2.09
C ASP A 78 -5.23 -16.79 -1.25
N PRO A 79 -6.35 -17.53 -1.16
CA PRO A 79 -7.52 -17.10 -0.40
C PRO A 79 -7.32 -17.18 1.11
N GLN A 80 -6.25 -17.83 1.57
CA GLN A 80 -5.91 -17.93 3.00
C GLN A 80 -4.84 -16.91 3.40
N GLU A 81 -4.41 -16.02 2.50
CA GLU A 81 -3.47 -14.97 2.84
C GLU A 81 -4.05 -14.14 4.00
N TRP A 82 -3.33 -14.08 5.11
CA TRP A 82 -3.76 -13.40 6.33
C TRP A 82 -2.84 -12.20 6.59
N GLY A 83 -3.41 -11.12 7.14
CA GLY A 83 -2.62 -9.97 7.60
C GLY A 83 -2.03 -9.08 6.49
N TYR A 84 -2.56 -9.12 5.27
CA TYR A 84 -2.20 -8.13 4.25
C TYR A 84 -2.81 -6.75 4.57
N PRO A 85 -2.11 -5.65 4.25
CA PRO A 85 -2.62 -4.30 4.47
C PRO A 85 -3.87 -4.04 3.61
N GLY A 86 -4.86 -3.32 4.14
CA GLY A 86 -6.07 -2.95 3.42
C GLY A 86 -7.21 -3.96 3.49
N ARG A 87 -7.07 -5.01 4.30
CA ARG A 87 -8.16 -5.98 4.57
C ARG A 87 -9.40 -5.31 5.14
N GLU A 88 -9.24 -4.22 5.88
CA GLU A 88 -10.33 -3.42 6.45
C GLU A 88 -11.25 -2.78 5.40
N PHE A 89 -10.80 -2.67 4.14
CA PHE A 89 -11.63 -2.15 3.05
C PHE A 89 -12.44 -3.25 2.35
N LEU A 90 -12.24 -4.53 2.69
CA LEU A 90 -12.95 -5.64 2.05
C LEU A 90 -14.36 -5.78 2.64
N ASP A 91 -15.27 -5.00 2.09
CA ASP A 91 -16.69 -4.89 2.47
C ASP A 91 -17.64 -5.63 1.52
N GLY A 92 -17.11 -6.50 0.65
CA GLY A 92 -17.86 -7.19 -0.41
C GLY A 92 -18.04 -6.36 -1.68
N THR A 93 -17.54 -5.11 -1.70
CA THR A 93 -17.65 -4.24 -2.87
C THR A 93 -16.38 -4.25 -3.73
N VAL A 94 -16.56 -4.00 -5.03
CA VAL A 94 -15.46 -3.81 -5.97
C VAL A 94 -14.59 -2.60 -5.58
N ALA A 95 -15.19 -1.54 -5.01
CA ALA A 95 -14.47 -0.34 -4.58
C ALA A 95 -13.55 -0.63 -3.39
N GLY A 96 -14.05 -1.36 -2.40
CA GLY A 96 -13.28 -1.82 -1.26
C GLY A 96 -12.06 -2.66 -1.68
N VAL A 97 -12.25 -3.56 -2.65
CA VAL A 97 -11.17 -4.36 -3.24
C VAL A 97 -10.13 -3.51 -3.95
N LEU A 98 -10.54 -2.50 -4.72
CA LEU A 98 -9.61 -1.58 -5.37
C LEU A 98 -8.78 -0.81 -4.34
N GLN A 99 -9.40 -0.40 -3.23
CA GLN A 99 -8.73 0.32 -2.15
C GLN A 99 -7.75 -0.57 -1.38
N ALA A 100 -8.12 -1.82 -1.10
CA ALA A 100 -7.20 -2.82 -0.57
C ALA A 100 -6.01 -3.03 -1.51
N GLY A 101 -6.26 -3.14 -2.81
CA GLY A 101 -5.23 -3.27 -3.84
C GLY A 101 -4.22 -2.13 -3.85
N LEU A 102 -4.64 -0.90 -3.55
CA LEU A 102 -3.72 0.24 -3.43
C LEU A 102 -2.79 0.14 -2.22
N GLN A 103 -3.26 -0.41 -1.11
CA GLN A 103 -2.44 -0.57 0.08
C GLN A 103 -1.45 -1.72 -0.06
N ILE A 104 -1.88 -2.85 -0.63
CA ILE A 104 -1.03 -4.03 -0.84
C ILE A 104 0.03 -3.74 -1.90
N TYR A 105 -0.40 -3.15 -3.03
CA TYR A 105 0.44 -2.87 -4.16
C TYR A 105 0.38 -1.38 -4.48
N PRO A 106 1.10 -0.50 -3.76
CA PRO A 106 1.09 0.92 -4.08
C PRO A 106 1.65 1.17 -5.49
N PRO A 107 1.06 2.09 -6.27
CA PRO A 107 1.55 2.40 -7.60
C PRO A 107 3.00 2.91 -7.56
N THR A 108 3.75 2.60 -8.60
CA THR A 108 5.21 2.79 -8.69
C THR A 108 5.67 4.25 -8.50
N GLN A 109 4.78 5.22 -8.64
CA GLN A 109 5.07 6.63 -8.33
C GLN A 109 5.09 6.95 -6.84
N ILE A 110 4.33 6.23 -6.01
CA ILE A 110 4.27 6.43 -4.57
C ILE A 110 5.50 5.80 -3.89
N SER A 111 5.99 4.66 -4.38
CA SER A 111 7.14 3.97 -3.80
C SER A 111 8.46 4.75 -3.94
N LYS A 112 8.65 5.47 -5.06
CA LYS A 112 9.87 6.26 -5.31
C LYS A 112 10.01 7.49 -4.40
N GLY A 113 8.90 8.05 -3.91
CA GLY A 113 8.91 9.22 -3.01
C GLY A 113 9.28 8.88 -1.56
N ILE A 114 8.88 7.70 -1.07
CA ILE A 114 9.09 7.27 0.32
C ILE A 114 10.58 7.01 0.60
N VAL A 115 11.33 6.48 -0.38
CA VAL A 115 12.77 6.21 -0.24
C VAL A 115 13.59 7.50 -0.06
N TRP A 116 13.17 8.61 -0.68
CA TRP A 116 13.86 9.90 -0.55
C TRP A 116 13.68 10.56 0.82
N GLN A 117 12.49 10.46 1.43
CA GLN A 117 12.23 11.06 2.75
C GLN A 117 13.01 10.36 3.88
N GLY A 118 13.18 9.03 3.82
CA GLY A 118 14.00 8.29 4.78
C GLY A 118 15.49 8.69 4.72
N CYS A 119 16.04 8.85 3.53
CA CYS A 119 17.42 9.34 3.35
C CYS A 119 17.58 10.79 3.81
N LEU A 120 16.60 11.67 3.56
CA LEU A 120 16.66 13.07 3.98
C LEU A 120 16.71 13.21 5.51
N MET A 121 15.95 12.39 6.25
CA MET A 121 15.97 12.36 7.71
C MET A 121 17.34 11.92 8.25
N LEU A 122 17.98 10.92 7.63
CA LEU A 122 19.33 10.48 8.01
C LEU A 122 20.39 11.55 7.74
N VAL A 123 20.30 12.27 6.62
CA VAL A 123 21.30 13.29 6.24
C VAL A 123 21.12 14.61 7.00
N LEU A 124 19.91 14.99 7.41
CA LEU A 124 19.67 16.24 8.13
C LEU A 124 19.60 16.07 9.66
N VAL A 125 18.91 15.03 10.15
CA VAL A 125 18.62 14.90 11.59
C VAL A 125 19.79 14.26 12.34
N ALA A 126 20.45 13.26 11.77
CA ALA A 126 21.57 12.60 12.43
C ALA A 126 22.77 13.54 12.71
N PRO A 127 23.27 14.35 11.75
CA PRO A 127 24.36 15.28 12.06
C PRO A 127 23.93 16.40 13.01
N PHE A 128 22.67 16.84 12.95
CA PHE A 128 22.15 17.82 13.90
C PHE A 128 22.11 17.28 15.34
N LEU A 129 21.67 16.04 15.53
CA LEU A 129 21.70 15.38 16.84
C LEU A 129 23.13 15.12 17.33
N LEU A 130 24.05 14.79 16.42
CA LEU A 130 25.48 14.64 16.73
C LEU A 130 26.08 15.97 17.19
N LEU A 131 25.73 17.07 16.53
CA LEU A 131 26.16 18.42 16.88
C LEU A 131 25.62 18.84 18.26
N ILE A 132 24.35 18.58 18.56
CA ILE A 132 23.78 18.87 19.89
C ILE A 132 24.51 18.08 20.98
N ARG A 133 24.84 16.81 20.72
CA ARG A 133 25.61 15.98 21.66
C ARG A 133 27.02 16.53 21.87
N LEU A 134 27.69 16.96 20.80
CA LEU A 134 29.02 17.57 20.86
C LEU A 134 28.99 18.88 21.68
N LEU A 135 28.01 19.74 21.43
CA LEU A 135 27.84 21.00 22.15
C LEU A 135 27.58 20.78 23.65
N ARG A 136 26.72 19.82 24.02
CA ARG A 136 26.53 19.45 25.43
C ARG A 136 27.82 18.96 26.07
N ALA A 137 28.57 18.10 25.40
CA ALA A 137 29.84 17.59 25.92
C ALA A 137 30.87 18.72 26.13
N ILE A 138 30.91 19.71 25.24
CA ILE A 138 31.77 20.90 25.37
C ILE A 138 31.32 21.74 26.57
N VAL A 139 30.03 22.03 26.72
CA VAL A 139 29.50 22.82 27.84
C VAL A 139 29.76 22.11 29.18
N ASP A 140 29.52 20.80 29.26
CA ASP A 140 29.79 20.01 30.46
C ASP A 140 31.29 19.98 30.79
N GLY A 141 32.16 19.88 29.78
CA GLY A 141 33.60 19.97 29.93
C GLY A 141 34.06 21.33 30.45
N ILE A 142 33.53 22.42 29.88
CA ILE A 142 33.79 23.79 30.34
C ILE A 142 33.32 23.98 31.78
N PHE A 143 32.12 23.49 32.12
CA PHE A 143 31.58 23.62 33.47
C PHE A 143 32.40 22.83 34.51
N ARG A 144 32.89 21.63 34.16
CA ARG A 144 33.82 20.87 34.99
C ARG A 144 35.14 21.62 35.19
N LEU A 145 35.68 22.22 34.13
CA LEU A 145 36.89 23.03 34.21
C LEU A 145 36.68 24.26 35.10
N PHE A 146 35.55 24.94 34.93
CA PHE A 146 35.19 26.12 35.73
C PHE A 146 35.03 25.78 37.21
N ARG A 147 34.38 24.66 37.54
CA ARG A 147 34.25 24.16 38.93
C ARG A 147 35.58 23.72 39.55
N TRP A 148 36.55 23.30 38.73
CA TRP A 148 37.91 23.00 39.19
C TRP A 148 38.73 24.27 39.46
N VAL A 149 38.59 25.29 38.61
CA VAL A 149 39.28 26.60 38.76
C VAL A 149 38.67 27.44 39.89
N PHE A 150 37.35 27.37 40.07
CA PHE A 150 36.61 28.08 41.10
C PHE A 150 35.87 27.06 41.99
N PRO A 151 36.59 26.36 42.89
CA PRO A 151 35.93 25.53 43.88
C PRO A 151 35.12 26.43 44.81
N ASP A 152 33.88 26.03 45.10
CA ASP A 152 33.03 26.72 46.07
C ASP A 152 33.82 26.86 47.39
N LYS A 153 34.08 28.10 47.80
CA LYS A 153 34.67 28.35 49.12
C LYS A 153 33.63 27.99 50.18
N PRO A 154 34.05 27.35 51.29
CA PRO A 154 33.16 27.01 52.39
C PRO A 154 32.53 28.24 53.05
#